data_AF-A0A0K0FQ14-F1
#
_entry.id   AF-A0A0K0FQ14-F1
#
_cell.length_a   1.000
_cell.length_b   1.000
_cell.length_c   1.000
_cell.angle_alpha   90.00
_cell.angle_beta   90.00
_cell.angle_gamma   90.00
#
_symmetry.space_group_name_H-M   'P 1'
#
loop_
_entity.id
_entity.type
_entity.pdbx_description
1 polymer ?
#
loop_
_entity_poly.entity_id
_entity_poly.type
_entity_poly.pdbx_seq_one_letter_code
_entity_poly.pdbx_strand_id
1 'polypeptide(L)'
;MKNIDILNILLLLLLGSITLSCLPSDGKKNQIISNDINYPIDCPEPTFLYCQHAFNKAMNLSTDLTWQNITQIQTYVDSYMSQNKDNYITTCKKRKNFYSCLGEKYTTCINRYHLLSKVTDPSLMLAAYLYPAFWNGFDFSCNGGFTIAIYNNETYDQTLDNSFAQCQNQFLNSMQNSITSLCSNTKAFMSCVQNIYINVGSSRMGWFACEKARIQYANDCPDLRCLLLTQ
;
A
#
# COMPACT_ATOMS: atom_id res chain seq x y z
N MET A 1 -17.40 -18.89 -65.37
CA MET A 1 -16.08 -19.53 -65.10
C MET A 1 -15.47 -18.75 -63.94
N LYS A 2 -15.23 -19.25 -62.73
CA LYS A 2 -15.25 -20.60 -62.16
C LYS A 2 -15.91 -20.52 -60.76
N ASN A 3 -16.74 -21.51 -60.46
CA ASN A 3 -17.12 -21.90 -59.10
C ASN A 3 -15.86 -22.14 -58.26
N ILE A 4 -15.77 -21.50 -57.09
CA ILE A 4 -15.00 -22.04 -55.96
C ILE A 4 -15.83 -21.84 -54.69
N ASP A 5 -15.90 -22.94 -53.94
CA ASP A 5 -16.86 -23.36 -52.94
C ASP A 5 -17.05 -22.45 -51.72
N ILE A 6 -18.33 -22.21 -51.41
CA ILE A 6 -18.87 -21.59 -50.18
C ILE A 6 -18.67 -22.51 -48.94
N LEU A 7 -18.03 -23.67 -49.10
CA LEU A 7 -17.92 -24.69 -48.06
C LEU A 7 -16.72 -24.50 -47.10
N ASN A 8 -15.77 -23.62 -47.39
CA ASN A 8 -14.57 -23.41 -46.55
C ASN A 8 -14.60 -22.17 -45.65
N ILE A 9 -15.66 -21.35 -45.71
CA ILE A 9 -15.87 -20.26 -44.73
C ILE A 9 -16.70 -20.75 -43.53
N LEU A 10 -17.35 -21.91 -43.64
CA LEU A 10 -18.14 -22.51 -42.56
C LEU A 10 -17.34 -23.36 -41.55
N LEU A 11 -16.04 -23.59 -41.75
CA LEU A 11 -15.23 -24.44 -40.85
C LEU A 11 -14.37 -23.69 -39.83
N LEU A 12 -14.39 -22.35 -39.82
CA LEU A 12 -13.65 -21.54 -38.82
C LEU A 12 -14.56 -20.88 -37.77
N LEU A 13 -15.88 -21.16 -37.80
CA LEU A 13 -16.85 -20.69 -36.80
C LEU A 13 -17.27 -21.76 -35.79
N LEU A 14 -16.62 -22.92 -35.78
CA LEU A 14 -16.87 -23.99 -34.83
C LEU A 14 -15.55 -24.42 -34.22
N LEU A 15 -15.20 -23.82 -33.07
CA LEU A 15 -14.57 -24.42 -31.89
C LEU A 15 -14.01 -23.29 -31.00
N GLY A 16 -14.62 -23.07 -29.85
CA GLY A 16 -14.03 -22.24 -28.79
C GLY A 16 -14.91 -21.15 -28.17
N SER A 17 -16.24 -21.30 -28.19
CA SER A 17 -17.11 -20.53 -27.28
C SER A 17 -16.85 -20.97 -25.84
N ILE A 18 -15.94 -20.29 -25.14
CA ILE A 18 -15.93 -20.32 -23.68
C ILE A 18 -17.10 -19.44 -23.24
N THR A 19 -18.08 -20.12 -22.68
CA THR A 19 -19.32 -19.58 -22.15
C THR A 19 -19.05 -18.53 -21.08
N LEU A 20 -19.40 -17.28 -21.37
CA LEU A 20 -19.66 -16.26 -20.36
C LEU A 20 -21.04 -16.56 -19.75
N SER A 21 -21.06 -17.48 -18.78
CA SER A 21 -22.17 -17.67 -17.84
C SER A 21 -21.64 -17.20 -16.48
N CYS A 22 -22.08 -16.10 -15.88
CA CYS A 22 -23.45 -15.89 -15.45
C CYS A 22 -23.86 -14.40 -15.55
N LEU A 23 -24.79 -14.10 -16.44
CA LEU A 23 -25.75 -13.01 -16.27
C LEU A 23 -27.13 -13.62 -16.52
N PRO A 24 -28.00 -13.78 -15.50
CA PRO A 24 -29.39 -14.02 -15.77
C PRO A 24 -30.02 -12.70 -16.24
N SER A 25 -30.44 -12.69 -17.49
CA SER A 25 -31.51 -11.85 -17.98
C SER A 25 -32.80 -12.30 -17.31
N ASP A 26 -33.29 -11.53 -16.34
CA ASP A 26 -34.73 -11.45 -16.08
C ASP A 26 -35.06 -10.13 -15.36
N GLY A 27 -36.04 -9.43 -15.91
CA GLY A 27 -36.51 -8.11 -15.46
C GLY A 27 -37.20 -8.17 -14.09
N LYS A 28 -36.41 -8.28 -13.03
CA LYS A 28 -36.75 -7.89 -11.65
C LYS A 28 -35.54 -7.18 -11.05
N LYS A 29 -35.77 -6.12 -10.29
CA LYS A 29 -34.72 -5.36 -9.58
C LYS A 29 -33.92 -6.32 -8.68
N ASN A 30 -32.82 -6.84 -9.18
CA ASN A 30 -31.89 -7.65 -8.40
C ASN A 30 -31.10 -6.71 -7.51
N GLN A 31 -31.51 -6.63 -6.24
CA GLN A 31 -30.60 -6.27 -5.17
C GLN A 31 -29.46 -7.29 -5.20
N ILE A 32 -28.25 -6.80 -5.42
CA ILE A 32 -27.03 -7.59 -5.25
C ILE A 32 -26.95 -7.89 -3.75
N ILE A 33 -27.39 -9.08 -3.35
CA ILE A 33 -27.01 -9.64 -2.05
C ILE A 33 -25.61 -10.22 -2.29
N SER A 34 -24.60 -9.42 -1.98
CA SER A 34 -23.24 -9.91 -1.84
C SER A 34 -23.24 -10.93 -0.70
N ASN A 35 -22.55 -12.06 -0.85
CA ASN A 35 -22.23 -12.89 0.30
C ASN A 35 -21.29 -12.07 1.19
N ASP A 36 -21.89 -11.40 2.18
CA ASP A 36 -21.29 -10.34 2.99
C ASP A 36 -20.05 -10.83 3.74
N ILE A 37 -18.88 -10.60 3.16
CA ILE A 37 -17.72 -10.29 3.99
C ILE A 37 -18.00 -8.89 4.53
N ASN A 38 -18.61 -8.83 5.71
CA ASN A 38 -18.80 -7.58 6.45
C ASN A 38 -17.42 -7.10 6.92
N TYR A 39 -16.65 -6.49 6.02
CA TYR A 39 -15.44 -5.80 6.41
C TYR A 39 -15.84 -4.68 7.37
N PRO A 40 -15.27 -4.62 8.58
CA PRO A 40 -15.65 -3.62 9.55
C PRO A 40 -15.17 -2.24 9.06
N ILE A 41 -16.05 -1.55 8.32
CA ILE A 41 -15.88 -0.19 7.80
C ILE A 41 -16.42 0.88 8.76
N ASP A 42 -16.86 0.46 9.95
CA ASP A 42 -17.36 1.32 11.00
C ASP A 42 -16.23 2.18 11.59
N CYS A 43 -16.06 3.34 10.99
CA CYS A 43 -15.12 4.37 11.42
C CYS A 43 -15.89 5.67 11.69
N PRO A 44 -15.87 6.19 12.93
CA PRO A 44 -16.42 7.49 13.23
C PRO A 44 -15.58 8.61 12.58
N GLU A 45 -16.04 9.14 11.43
CA GLU A 45 -15.32 10.17 10.67
C GLU A 45 -14.82 11.35 11.50
N PRO A 46 -15.62 11.94 12.42
CA PRO A 46 -15.13 13.06 13.22
C PRO A 46 -13.93 12.68 14.09
N THR A 47 -13.92 11.46 14.66
CA THR A 47 -12.80 10.95 15.45
C THR A 47 -11.59 10.67 14.57
N PHE A 48 -11.79 10.08 13.39
CA PHE A 48 -10.71 9.81 12.45
C PHE A 48 -9.99 11.08 12.00
N LEU A 49 -10.76 12.07 11.55
CA LEU A 49 -10.23 13.36 11.15
C LEU A 49 -9.55 14.09 12.31
N TYR A 50 -10.14 14.06 13.51
CA TYR A 50 -9.52 14.62 14.72
C TYR A 50 -8.16 13.99 15.02
N CYS A 51 -8.06 12.66 15.00
CA CYS A 51 -6.81 11.96 15.27
C CYS A 51 -5.76 12.22 14.17
N GLN A 52 -6.16 12.27 12.90
CA GLN A 52 -5.26 12.65 11.80
C GLN A 52 -4.73 14.07 11.97
N HIS A 53 -5.61 15.03 12.29
CA HIS A 53 -5.23 16.42 12.58
C HIS A 53 -4.23 16.51 13.74
N ALA A 54 -4.50 15.78 14.83
CA ALA A 54 -3.60 15.74 15.99
C ALA A 54 -2.22 15.17 15.63
N PHE A 55 -2.17 14.11 14.80
CA PHE A 55 -0.92 13.56 14.30
C PHE A 55 -0.18 14.57 13.41
N ASN A 56 -0.86 15.20 12.45
CA ASN A 56 -0.26 16.21 11.57
C ASN A 56 0.35 17.35 12.38
N LYS A 57 -0.43 17.91 13.31
CA LYS A 57 0.05 18.97 14.20
C LYS A 57 1.27 18.53 15.00
N ALA A 58 1.26 17.31 15.56
CA ALA A 58 2.40 16.78 16.29
C ALA A 58 3.63 16.58 15.39
N MET A 59 3.45 16.28 14.11
CA MET A 59 4.50 16.16 13.11
C MET A 59 4.90 17.50 12.47
N ASN A 60 4.32 18.64 12.85
CA ASN A 60 4.49 19.94 12.17
C ASN A 60 4.10 19.90 10.68
N LEU A 61 3.13 19.07 10.32
CA LEU A 61 2.47 19.03 9.02
C LEU A 61 1.25 19.97 9.00
N SER A 62 0.80 20.36 7.81
CA SER A 62 -0.48 21.06 7.68
C SER A 62 -1.61 20.19 8.22
N THR A 63 -2.47 20.80 9.02
CA THR A 63 -3.67 20.15 9.59
C THR A 63 -4.66 19.71 8.51
N ASP A 64 -4.65 20.38 7.36
CA ASP A 64 -5.58 20.10 6.26
C ASP A 64 -5.23 18.84 5.46
N LEU A 65 -4.03 18.26 5.69
CA LEU A 65 -3.64 17.02 5.03
C LEU A 65 -4.45 15.85 5.57
N THR A 66 -5.07 15.09 4.66
CA THR A 66 -5.84 13.90 5.00
C THR A 66 -5.22 12.66 4.37
N TRP A 67 -5.93 11.52 4.44
CA TRP A 67 -5.53 10.31 3.74
C TRP A 67 -5.35 10.49 2.23
N GLN A 68 -6.01 11.48 1.64
CA GLN A 68 -5.88 11.83 0.22
C GLN A 68 -4.48 12.36 -0.13
N ASN A 69 -3.77 12.96 0.85
CA ASN A 69 -2.45 13.55 0.68
C ASN A 69 -1.33 12.64 1.21
N ILE A 70 -1.56 11.33 1.25
CA ILE A 70 -0.67 10.37 1.91
C ILE A 70 0.76 10.42 1.39
N THR A 71 1.00 10.66 0.11
CA THR A 71 2.36 10.77 -0.44
C THR A 71 3.14 11.91 0.20
N GLN A 72 2.50 13.06 0.47
CA GLN A 72 3.12 14.20 1.15
C GLN A 72 3.38 13.88 2.62
N ILE A 73 2.41 13.27 3.31
CA ILE A 73 2.54 12.87 4.71
C ILE A 73 3.69 11.86 4.85
N GLN A 74 3.72 10.83 4.02
CA GLN A 74 4.73 9.77 4.06
C GLN A 74 6.13 10.34 3.80
N THR A 75 6.32 11.13 2.73
CA THR A 75 7.63 11.71 2.40
C THR A 75 8.17 12.54 3.56
N TYR A 76 7.33 13.35 4.19
CA TYR A 76 7.74 14.13 5.35
C TYR A 76 8.10 13.25 6.55
N VAL A 77 7.25 12.27 6.89
CA VAL A 77 7.47 11.36 8.03
C VAL A 77 8.75 10.55 7.83
N ASP A 78 8.92 9.92 6.67
CA ASP A 78 10.10 9.10 6.36
C ASP A 78 11.39 9.97 6.38
N SER A 79 11.36 11.16 5.78
CA SER A 79 12.51 12.10 5.80
C SER A 79 12.84 12.58 7.21
N TYR A 80 11.84 12.92 8.02
CA TYR A 80 12.08 13.35 9.40
C TYR A 80 12.68 12.21 10.24
N MET A 81 12.19 10.97 10.06
CA MET A 81 12.70 9.79 10.74
C MET A 81 14.13 9.43 10.32
N SER A 82 14.53 9.67 9.07
CA SER A 82 15.88 9.36 8.58
C SER A 82 16.94 10.37 9.06
N GLN A 83 16.57 11.51 9.63
CA GLN A 83 17.58 12.51 10.05
C GLN A 83 18.45 12.05 11.22
N ASN A 84 17.86 11.39 12.22
CA ASN A 84 18.58 10.86 13.38
C ASN A 84 17.68 9.96 14.24
N LYS A 85 18.33 9.24 15.16
CA LYS A 85 17.68 8.33 16.11
C LYS A 85 16.62 8.99 17.00
N ASP A 86 16.86 10.21 17.47
CA ASP A 86 15.91 10.89 18.36
C ASP A 86 14.62 11.26 17.63
N ASN A 87 14.73 11.72 16.38
CA ASN A 87 13.59 11.95 15.50
C ASN A 87 12.84 10.65 15.24
N TYR A 88 13.54 9.55 14.96
CA TYR A 88 12.93 8.24 14.77
C TYR A 88 12.09 7.81 15.99
N ILE A 89 12.70 7.84 17.19
CA ILE A 89 12.03 7.48 18.45
C ILE A 89 10.84 8.41 18.72
N THR A 90 11.03 9.72 18.53
CA THR A 90 9.99 10.73 18.73
C THR A 90 8.81 10.51 17.78
N THR A 91 9.08 10.15 16.54
CA THR A 91 8.06 9.88 15.52
C THR A 91 7.27 8.61 15.84
N CYS A 92 7.94 7.57 16.35
CA CYS A 92 7.28 6.38 16.85
C CYS A 92 6.37 6.64 18.06
N LYS A 93 6.73 7.57 18.95
CA LYS A 93 5.84 8.02 20.04
C LYS A 93 4.59 8.72 19.48
N LYS A 94 4.73 9.57 18.45
CA LYS A 94 3.59 10.23 17.79
C LYS A 94 2.67 9.23 17.09
N ARG A 95 3.23 8.19 16.45
CA ARG A 95 2.46 7.05 15.91
C ARG A 95 1.66 6.33 17.00
N LYS A 96 2.28 6.06 18.16
CA LYS A 96 1.57 5.46 19.30
C LYS A 96 0.40 6.32 19.75
N ASN A 97 0.57 7.65 19.82
CA ASN A 97 -0.52 8.56 20.17
C ASN A 97 -1.67 8.55 19.15
N PHE A 98 -1.35 8.47 17.85
CA PHE A 98 -2.37 8.32 16.81
C PHE A 98 -3.16 7.01 16.97
N TYR A 99 -2.47 5.89 17.21
CA TYR A 99 -3.10 4.61 17.52
C TYR A 99 -4.02 4.70 18.75
N SER A 100 -3.52 5.28 19.85
CA SER A 100 -4.31 5.46 21.08
C SER A 100 -5.50 6.41 20.91
N CYS A 101 -5.39 7.42 20.05
CA CYS A 101 -6.48 8.35 19.75
C CYS A 101 -7.67 7.66 19.08
N LEU A 102 -7.40 6.75 18.13
CA LEU A 102 -8.42 5.96 17.45
C LEU A 102 -8.94 4.80 18.30
N GLY A 103 -8.09 4.26 19.18
CA GLY A 103 -8.44 3.15 20.06
C GLY A 103 -8.92 1.93 19.29
N GLU A 104 -10.07 1.38 19.70
CA GLU A 104 -10.69 0.20 19.06
C GLU A 104 -11.08 0.43 17.59
N LYS A 105 -11.19 1.69 17.16
CA LYS A 105 -11.51 2.05 15.77
C LYS A 105 -10.28 2.16 14.88
N TYR A 106 -9.07 1.93 15.39
CA TYR A 106 -7.84 2.05 14.61
C TYR A 106 -7.88 1.17 13.35
N THR A 107 -8.18 -0.12 13.50
CA THR A 107 -8.16 -1.07 12.38
C THR A 107 -9.33 -0.89 11.41
N THR A 108 -10.41 -0.24 11.83
CA THR A 108 -11.58 0.03 10.96
C THR A 108 -11.43 1.35 10.21
N CYS A 109 -10.80 2.35 10.81
CA CYS A 109 -10.47 3.62 10.16
C CYS A 109 -9.25 3.52 9.24
N ILE A 110 -8.19 2.82 9.66
CA ILE A 110 -6.99 2.54 8.85
C ILE A 110 -7.23 1.29 7.99
N ASN A 111 -8.33 1.30 7.25
CA ASN A 111 -8.78 0.17 6.44
C ASN A 111 -9.00 0.63 5.01
N ARG A 112 -8.43 -0.11 4.05
CA ARG A 112 -8.59 0.21 2.63
C ARG A 112 -10.07 0.22 2.20
N TYR A 113 -10.87 -0.75 2.63
CA TYR A 113 -12.28 -0.83 2.24
C TYR A 113 -13.09 0.34 2.78
N HIS A 114 -12.77 0.79 4.00
CA HIS A 114 -13.33 2.01 4.54
C HIS A 114 -12.98 3.20 3.65
N LEU A 115 -11.72 3.41 3.30
CA LEU A 115 -11.29 4.54 2.46
C LEU A 115 -11.83 4.45 1.03
N LEU A 116 -11.88 3.26 0.44
CA LEU A 116 -12.49 3.03 -0.88
C LEU A 116 -13.98 3.40 -0.88
N SER A 117 -14.70 3.19 0.24
CA SER A 117 -16.10 3.65 0.37
C SER A 117 -16.25 5.17 0.34
N LYS A 118 -15.15 5.92 0.53
CA LYS A 118 -15.10 7.40 0.50
C LYS A 118 -14.58 7.96 -0.81
N VAL A 119 -14.14 7.12 -1.74
CA VAL A 119 -13.63 7.55 -3.04
C VAL A 119 -14.80 8.04 -3.88
N THR A 120 -14.87 9.36 -4.08
CA THR A 120 -15.81 10.02 -4.99
C THR A 120 -15.16 10.39 -6.33
N ASP A 121 -13.84 10.48 -6.37
CA ASP A 121 -13.02 10.74 -7.55
C ASP A 121 -12.04 9.57 -7.77
N PRO A 122 -12.04 8.92 -8.95
CA PRO A 122 -11.08 7.87 -9.30
C PRO A 122 -9.60 8.20 -9.03
N SER A 123 -9.21 9.49 -9.07
CA SER A 123 -7.85 9.94 -8.75
C SER A 123 -7.41 9.58 -7.32
N LEU A 124 -8.36 9.44 -6.40
CA LEU A 124 -8.11 9.11 -4.98
C LEU A 124 -7.97 7.61 -4.73
N MET A 125 -8.20 6.77 -5.74
CA MET A 125 -8.15 5.32 -5.57
C MET A 125 -6.78 4.87 -5.08
N LEU A 126 -5.70 5.42 -5.63
CA LEU A 126 -4.34 5.10 -5.18
C LEU A 126 -4.12 5.52 -3.72
N ALA A 127 -4.60 6.70 -3.32
CA ALA A 127 -4.46 7.17 -1.94
C ALA A 127 -5.14 6.23 -0.93
N ALA A 128 -6.29 5.66 -1.28
CA ALA A 128 -6.99 4.67 -0.45
C ALA A 128 -6.18 3.38 -0.22
N TYR A 129 -5.29 3.01 -1.15
CA TYR A 129 -4.35 1.89 -0.97
C TYR A 129 -3.10 2.30 -0.20
N LEU A 130 -2.53 3.45 -0.52
CA LEU A 130 -1.28 3.92 0.08
C LEU A 130 -1.43 4.29 1.56
N TYR A 131 -2.59 4.80 1.98
CA TYR A 131 -2.77 5.26 3.35
C TYR A 131 -2.72 4.15 4.41
N PRO A 132 -3.48 3.03 4.30
CA PRO A 132 -3.31 1.90 5.20
C PRO A 132 -1.91 1.28 5.08
N ALA A 133 -1.37 1.24 3.86
CA ALA A 133 -0.03 0.72 3.61
C ALA A 133 1.05 1.51 4.37
N PHE A 134 1.01 2.84 4.33
CA PHE A 134 1.89 3.71 5.10
C PHE A 134 1.85 3.36 6.58
N TRP A 135 0.66 3.27 7.18
CA TRP A 135 0.52 2.96 8.59
C TRP A 135 1.04 1.55 8.93
N ASN A 136 0.78 0.53 8.12
CA ASN A 136 1.34 -0.81 8.31
C ASN A 136 2.88 -0.80 8.31
N GLY A 137 3.50 -0.09 7.36
CA GLY A 137 4.96 0.06 7.31
C GLY A 137 5.52 0.86 8.48
N PHE A 138 4.80 1.90 8.92
CA PHE A 138 5.15 2.73 10.07
C PHE A 138 5.04 1.94 11.38
N ASP A 139 4.02 1.11 11.51
CA ASP A 139 3.80 0.17 12.61
C ASP A 139 4.94 -0.83 12.72
N PHE A 140 5.36 -1.44 11.61
CA PHE A 140 6.53 -2.30 11.59
C PHE A 140 7.79 -1.55 12.03
N SER A 141 8.05 -0.39 11.42
CA SER A 141 9.22 0.46 11.71
C SER A 141 9.33 0.80 13.20
N CYS A 142 8.20 1.07 13.86
CA CYS A 142 8.14 1.43 15.26
C CYS A 142 7.98 0.26 16.24
N ASN A 143 7.79 -0.97 15.74
CA ASN A 143 7.67 -2.17 16.56
C ASN A 143 8.66 -3.25 16.09
N GLY A 144 8.24 -4.16 15.21
CA GLY A 144 9.04 -5.32 14.80
C GLY A 144 10.39 -4.99 14.15
N GLY A 145 10.51 -3.83 13.50
CA GLY A 145 11.73 -3.33 12.89
C GLY A 145 12.51 -2.34 13.74
N PHE A 146 11.98 -1.94 14.90
CA PHE A 146 12.49 -0.80 15.67
C PHE A 146 13.95 -0.95 16.07
N THR A 147 14.30 -2.09 16.67
CA THR A 147 15.68 -2.37 17.12
C THR A 147 16.66 -2.33 15.96
N ILE A 148 16.29 -2.81 14.76
CA ILE A 148 17.17 -2.73 13.60
C ILE A 148 17.36 -1.26 13.22
N ALA A 149 16.28 -0.49 13.11
CA ALA A 149 16.37 0.91 12.72
C ALA A 149 17.19 1.79 13.69
N ILE A 150 17.04 1.60 15.01
CA ILE A 150 17.70 2.48 16.00
C ILE A 150 19.15 2.12 16.35
N TYR A 151 19.64 0.97 15.90
CA TYR A 151 21.01 0.50 16.16
C TYR A 151 21.87 0.39 14.90
N ASN A 152 21.33 0.69 13.72
CA ASN A 152 22.08 0.71 12.46
C ASN A 152 22.10 2.15 11.91
N ASN A 153 23.30 2.66 11.65
CA ASN A 153 23.51 4.05 11.25
C ASN A 153 23.00 4.33 9.83
N GLU A 154 22.93 3.30 9.00
CA GLU A 154 22.45 3.32 7.62
C GLU A 154 20.98 3.73 7.52
N THR A 155 20.20 3.52 8.59
CA THR A 155 18.84 4.07 8.70
C THR A 155 18.82 5.59 8.55
N TYR A 156 19.91 6.25 8.96
CA TYR A 156 20.04 7.70 8.97
C TYR A 156 20.94 8.23 7.86
N ASP A 157 21.33 7.36 6.93
CA ASP A 157 22.14 7.75 5.79
C ASP A 157 21.28 8.49 4.76
N GLN A 158 21.37 9.82 4.79
CA GLN A 158 20.67 10.71 3.87
C GLN A 158 21.06 10.48 2.39
N THR A 159 22.18 9.82 2.10
CA THR A 159 22.55 9.47 0.72
C THR A 159 21.63 8.39 0.13
N LEU A 160 20.95 7.62 0.99
CA LEU A 160 19.95 6.64 0.58
C LEU A 160 18.67 7.27 0.06
N ASP A 161 18.36 8.52 0.45
CA ASP A 161 17.07 9.15 0.16
C ASP A 161 16.78 9.18 -1.35
N ASN A 162 17.78 9.51 -2.17
CA ASN A 162 17.61 9.54 -3.63
C ASN A 162 17.32 8.16 -4.21
N SER A 163 18.06 7.14 -3.78
CA SER A 163 17.89 5.76 -4.28
C SER A 163 16.56 5.17 -3.81
N PHE A 164 16.18 5.42 -2.56
CA PHE A 164 14.90 5.00 -2.01
C PHE A 164 13.74 5.70 -2.73
N ALA A 165 13.83 7.02 -2.94
CA ALA A 165 12.83 7.80 -3.68
C ALA A 165 12.67 7.28 -5.12
N GLN A 166 13.74 6.82 -5.77
CA GLN A 166 13.63 6.17 -7.08
C GLN A 166 12.79 4.89 -7.03
N CYS A 167 13.04 3.98 -6.08
CA CYS A 167 12.22 2.78 -5.90
C CYS A 167 10.75 3.14 -5.63
N GLN A 168 10.52 4.13 -4.77
CA GLN A 168 9.17 4.58 -4.43
C GLN A 168 8.45 5.19 -5.64
N ASN A 169 9.12 6.03 -6.42
CA ASN A 169 8.55 6.63 -7.62
C ASN A 169 8.22 5.57 -8.68
N GLN A 170 9.10 4.58 -8.88
CA GLN A 170 8.83 3.45 -9.79
C GLN A 170 7.60 2.65 -9.34
N PHE A 171 7.48 2.39 -8.03
CA PHE A 171 6.32 1.72 -7.45
C PHE A 171 5.03 2.54 -7.65
N LEU A 172 5.05 3.84 -7.32
CA LEU A 172 3.90 4.73 -7.47
C LEU A 172 3.45 4.81 -8.94
N ASN A 173 4.38 4.94 -9.88
CA ASN A 173 4.08 4.95 -11.31
C ASN A 173 3.45 3.62 -11.77
N SER A 174 3.97 2.49 -11.30
CA SER A 174 3.43 1.17 -11.64
C SER A 174 2.02 0.96 -11.07
N MET A 175 1.78 1.44 -9.84
CA MET A 175 0.48 1.39 -9.18
C MET A 175 -0.55 2.32 -9.82
N GLN A 176 -0.14 3.50 -10.29
CA GLN A 176 -1.01 4.44 -11.01
C GLN A 176 -1.49 3.84 -12.34
N ASN A 177 -0.63 3.07 -13.01
CA ASN A 177 -0.94 2.43 -14.28
C ASN A 177 -1.76 1.14 -14.13
N SER A 178 -1.48 0.33 -13.10
CA SER A 178 -2.17 -0.94 -12.86
C SER A 178 -2.23 -1.28 -11.38
N ILE A 179 -3.34 -0.92 -10.74
CA ILE A 179 -3.58 -1.25 -9.33
C ILE A 179 -3.89 -2.75 -9.14
N THR A 180 -4.39 -3.42 -10.18
CA THR A 180 -4.64 -4.87 -10.18
C THR A 180 -3.34 -5.68 -10.14
N SER A 181 -2.22 -5.08 -10.53
CA SER A 181 -0.86 -5.62 -10.43
C SER A 181 -0.19 -5.35 -9.08
N LEU A 182 -0.97 -5.05 -8.02
CA LEU A 182 -0.45 -4.67 -6.70
C LEU A 182 0.68 -5.59 -6.21
N CYS A 183 0.47 -6.91 -6.16
CA CYS A 183 1.46 -7.81 -5.59
C CYS A 183 2.74 -7.94 -6.42
N SER A 184 2.65 -7.87 -7.74
CA SER A 184 3.84 -7.83 -8.60
C SER A 184 4.60 -6.51 -8.44
N ASN A 185 3.88 -5.39 -8.34
CA ASN A 185 4.48 -4.07 -8.11
C ASN A 185 5.17 -4.01 -6.75
N THR A 186 4.52 -4.52 -5.70
CA THR A 186 5.09 -4.63 -4.35
C THR A 186 6.34 -5.51 -4.34
N LYS A 187 6.33 -6.66 -5.03
CA LYS A 187 7.52 -7.52 -5.14
C LYS A 187 8.71 -6.81 -5.79
N ALA A 188 8.46 -6.03 -6.84
CA ALA A 188 9.49 -5.22 -7.49
C ALA A 188 10.03 -4.13 -6.53
N PHE A 189 9.13 -3.45 -5.82
CA PHE A 189 9.50 -2.44 -4.83
C PHE A 189 10.34 -3.02 -3.69
N MET A 190 9.92 -4.16 -3.12
CA MET A 190 10.65 -4.90 -2.08
C MET A 190 12.09 -5.22 -2.52
N SER A 191 12.25 -5.77 -3.72
CA SER A 191 13.56 -6.11 -4.27
C SER A 191 14.44 -4.86 -4.45
N CYS A 192 13.85 -3.76 -4.93
CA CYS A 192 14.55 -2.49 -5.15
C CYS A 192 15.12 -1.92 -3.83
N VAL A 193 14.27 -1.79 -2.80
CA VAL A 193 14.70 -1.23 -1.50
C VAL A 193 15.64 -2.19 -0.77
N GLN A 194 15.44 -3.51 -0.90
CA GLN A 194 16.34 -4.49 -0.32
C GLN A 194 17.76 -4.33 -0.83
N ASN A 195 17.94 -4.25 -2.16
CA ASN A 195 19.27 -4.14 -2.77
C ASN A 195 19.98 -2.84 -2.37
N ILE A 196 19.27 -1.72 -2.28
CA ILE A 196 19.84 -0.45 -1.83
C ILE A 196 20.42 -0.58 -0.42
N TYR A 197 19.65 -1.12 0.52
CA TYR A 197 20.07 -1.23 1.91
C TYR A 197 21.13 -2.32 2.12
N ILE A 198 21.19 -3.34 1.27
CA ILE A 198 22.30 -4.31 1.25
C ILE A 198 23.59 -3.63 0.80
N ASN A 199 23.53 -2.79 -0.23
CA ASN A 199 24.72 -2.17 -0.81
C ASN A 199 25.38 -1.14 0.12
N VAL A 200 24.59 -0.45 0.93
CA VAL A 200 25.09 0.58 1.84
C VAL A 200 25.31 0.07 3.26
N GLY A 201 24.55 -0.94 3.69
CA GLY A 201 24.65 -1.49 5.03
C GLY A 201 24.98 -2.98 5.03
N SER A 202 23.98 -3.78 5.38
CA SER A 202 24.14 -5.22 5.59
C SER A 202 22.93 -5.99 5.09
N SER A 203 23.06 -7.31 4.96
CA SER A 203 21.91 -8.20 4.69
C SER A 203 20.78 -8.03 5.71
N ARG A 204 21.10 -7.64 6.96
CA ARG A 204 20.10 -7.32 7.99
C ARG A 204 19.33 -6.05 7.66
N MET A 205 20.01 -5.01 7.19
CA MET A 205 19.36 -3.76 6.75
C MET A 205 18.54 -3.99 5.47
N GLY A 206 19.05 -4.79 4.55
CA GLY A 206 18.31 -5.27 3.39
C GLY A 206 17.00 -5.96 3.76
N TRP A 207 17.07 -6.91 4.71
CA TRP A 207 15.89 -7.59 5.22
C TRP A 207 14.91 -6.61 5.87
N PHE A 208 15.39 -5.68 6.68
CA PHE A 208 14.55 -4.66 7.31
C PHE A 208 13.80 -3.81 6.28
N ALA A 209 14.49 -3.30 5.25
CA ALA A 209 13.89 -2.49 4.20
C ALA A 209 12.86 -3.30 3.39
N CYS A 210 13.21 -4.55 3.05
CA CYS A 210 12.28 -5.48 2.39
C CYS A 210 11.03 -5.71 3.24
N GLU A 211 11.21 -6.01 4.53
CA GLU A 211 10.11 -6.39 5.42
C GLU A 211 9.18 -5.20 5.70
N LYS A 212 9.75 -3.98 5.82
CA LYS A 212 8.99 -2.74 5.85
C LYS A 212 8.09 -2.65 4.60
N ALA A 213 8.65 -2.83 3.40
CA ALA A 213 7.88 -2.77 2.15
C ALA A 213 6.85 -3.91 2.01
N ARG A 214 7.16 -5.12 2.48
CA ARG A 214 6.27 -6.28 2.45
C ARG A 214 5.04 -6.07 3.33
N ILE A 215 5.25 -5.62 4.57
CA ILE A 215 4.17 -5.44 5.55
C ILE A 215 3.16 -4.39 5.11
N GLN A 216 3.58 -3.37 4.37
CA GLN A 216 2.67 -2.36 3.81
C GLN A 216 1.47 -2.98 3.08
N TYR A 217 1.68 -4.11 2.39
CA TYR A 217 0.66 -4.76 1.56
C TYR A 217 0.40 -6.23 1.95
N ALA A 218 0.76 -6.64 3.18
CA ALA A 218 0.68 -8.04 3.59
C ALA A 218 -0.75 -8.62 3.58
N ASN A 219 -1.77 -7.78 3.82
CA ASN A 219 -3.17 -8.21 3.76
C ASN A 219 -3.63 -8.58 2.35
N ASP A 220 -2.99 -7.99 1.33
CA ASP A 220 -3.34 -8.19 -0.08
C ASP A 220 -2.45 -9.21 -0.76
N CYS A 221 -1.20 -9.26 -0.31
CA CYS A 221 -0.15 -10.04 -0.90
C CYS A 221 0.46 -10.97 0.15
N PRO A 222 -0.33 -11.91 0.70
CA PRO A 222 0.06 -12.73 1.85
C PRO A 222 1.21 -13.70 1.52
N ASP A 223 1.52 -13.93 0.25
CA ASP A 223 2.55 -14.86 -0.21
C ASP A 223 3.92 -14.21 -0.44
N LEU A 224 4.01 -12.89 -0.39
CA LEU A 224 5.30 -12.20 -0.55
C LEU A 224 6.21 -12.50 0.65
N ARG A 225 7.50 -12.71 0.40
CA ARG A 225 8.51 -13.03 1.42
C ARG A 225 9.78 -12.24 1.18
N CYS A 226 10.43 -11.84 2.26
CA CYS A 226 11.78 -11.28 2.24
C CYS A 226 12.79 -12.38 2.50
N LEU A 227 13.56 -12.71 1.48
CA LEU A 227 14.64 -13.68 1.61
C LEU A 227 15.89 -12.96 2.12
N LEU A 228 16.63 -13.59 3.03
CA LEU A 228 17.97 -13.12 3.36
C LEU A 228 18.86 -13.41 2.15
N LEU A 229 19.24 -12.36 1.43
CA LEU A 229 20.24 -12.46 0.38
C LEU A 229 21.61 -12.58 1.06
N THR A 230 22.26 -13.72 0.86
CA THR A 230 23.67 -13.92 1.21
C THR A 230 24.51 -13.13 0.22
N GLN A 231 25.31 -12.18 0.71
CA GLN A 231 26.39 -11.55 -0.08
C GLN A 231 27.48 -12.57 -0.38
#